data_AF-A1CGX5-F1
#
_entry.id   AF-A1CGX5-F1
#
_cell.length_a   1.000
_cell.length_b   1.000
_cell.length_c   1.000
_cell.angle_alpha   90.00
_cell.angle_beta   90.00
_cell.angle_gamma   90.00
#
_symmetry.space_group_name_H-M   'P 1'
#
loop_
_entity.id
_entity.type
_entity.pdbx_description
1 polymer ?
#
loop_
_entity_poly.entity_id
_entity_poly.type
_entity_poly.pdbx_seq_one_letter_code
_entity_poly.pdbx_strand_id
1 'polypeptide(L)'
;MEEQVDRLVDKVWRKFQSVPNDARLMIAISGIPGSGKTGLAGIMANRINQLYSKQHPNSTIATDIPMDGYHLTRAQLAQMPNPEYAAARRGAAFTFDGEKFLRLVQALREPVTSESRSLYAPSFDHAVKDPVDDDIAIAPTSRVIFFEGNYLSLNKEPWSTAAALMDELWFVEVDFETARKRLVRRHIQAGLAKDEAEADKRAMENDLVNGREIVENRMDVQEIITSHYDTRWNS
;
A
#
# COMPACT_ATOMS: atom_id res chain seq x y z
N MET A 1 15.13 -9.80 8.80
CA MET A 1 14.41 -8.78 8.01
C MET A 1 15.36 -8.03 7.10
N GLU A 2 16.50 -7.49 7.58
CA GLU A 2 17.47 -6.81 6.71
C GLU A 2 17.95 -7.66 5.52
N GLU A 3 18.32 -8.93 5.74
CA GLU A 3 18.71 -9.82 4.62
C GLU A 3 17.60 -9.99 3.57
N GLN A 4 16.32 -10.04 3.99
CA GLN A 4 15.19 -10.09 3.07
C GLN A 4 15.08 -8.78 2.28
N VAL A 5 15.23 -7.63 2.95
CA VAL A 5 15.20 -6.31 2.32
C VAL A 5 16.35 -6.17 1.32
N ASP A 6 17.57 -6.53 1.69
CA ASP A 6 18.73 -6.44 0.80
C ASP A 6 18.53 -7.28 -0.47
N ARG A 7 18.07 -8.54 -0.31
CA ARG A 7 17.72 -9.41 -1.45
C ARG A 7 16.65 -8.77 -2.35
N LEU A 8 15.61 -8.18 -1.77
CA LEU A 8 14.53 -7.54 -2.52
C LEU A 8 15.00 -6.27 -3.23
N VAL A 9 15.86 -5.48 -2.60
CA VAL A 9 16.49 -4.30 -3.20
C VAL A 9 17.31 -4.72 -4.41
N ASP A 10 18.14 -5.76 -4.28
CA ASP A 10 18.95 -6.29 -5.39
C ASP A 10 18.08 -6.87 -6.51
N LYS A 11 16.95 -7.52 -6.17
CA LYS A 11 15.98 -8.01 -7.15
C LYS A 11 15.35 -6.86 -7.93
N VAL A 12 14.84 -5.84 -7.25
CA VAL A 12 14.21 -4.68 -7.88
C VAL A 12 15.21 -3.89 -8.70
N TRP A 13 16.43 -3.68 -8.19
CA TRP A 13 17.47 -2.96 -8.90
C TRP A 13 17.84 -3.65 -10.22
N ARG A 14 18.09 -4.98 -10.19
CA ARG A 14 18.35 -5.75 -11.42
C ARG A 14 17.20 -5.71 -12.41
N LYS A 15 15.95 -5.81 -11.93
CA LYS A 15 14.76 -5.69 -12.78
C LYS A 15 14.70 -4.31 -13.42
N PHE A 16 14.84 -3.25 -12.64
CA PHE A 16 14.81 -1.87 -13.12
C PHE A 16 15.86 -1.61 -14.21
N GLN A 17 17.07 -2.16 -14.08
CA GLN A 17 18.11 -2.05 -15.11
C GLN A 17 17.72 -2.66 -16.47
N SER A 18 16.73 -3.56 -16.49
CA SER A 18 16.19 -4.15 -17.72
C SER A 18 14.90 -3.50 -18.23
N VAL A 19 14.33 -2.54 -17.48
CA VAL A 19 13.07 -1.87 -17.87
C VAL A 19 13.34 -0.80 -18.93
N PRO A 20 12.65 -0.84 -20.10
CA PRO A 20 12.76 0.17 -21.16
C PRO A 20 12.61 1.59 -20.63
N ASN A 21 13.35 2.56 -21.18
CA ASN A 21 13.44 3.90 -20.61
C ASN A 21 12.12 4.68 -20.52
N ASP A 22 11.16 4.31 -21.34
CA ASP A 22 9.79 4.82 -21.41
C ASP A 22 8.82 3.99 -20.55
N ALA A 23 9.25 2.97 -19.81
CA ALA A 23 8.39 2.16 -18.97
C ALA A 23 8.68 2.36 -17.47
N ARG A 24 7.66 2.11 -16.65
CA ARG A 24 7.76 2.02 -15.18
C ARG A 24 7.82 0.56 -14.72
N LEU A 25 8.60 0.32 -13.68
CA LEU A 25 8.55 -0.89 -12.86
C LEU A 25 7.55 -0.66 -11.72
N MET A 26 6.45 -1.42 -11.69
CA MET A 26 5.41 -1.29 -10.66
C MET A 26 5.36 -2.53 -9.78
N ILE A 27 5.51 -2.32 -8.48
CA ILE A 27 5.49 -3.37 -7.45
C ILE A 27 4.31 -3.09 -6.52
N ALA A 28 3.44 -4.07 -6.32
CA ALA A 28 2.40 -4.03 -5.30
C ALA A 28 2.86 -4.75 -4.03
N ILE A 29 2.89 -4.04 -2.91
CA ILE A 29 3.20 -4.57 -1.58
C ILE A 29 1.90 -4.64 -0.79
N SER A 30 1.37 -5.84 -0.69
CA SER A 30 0.13 -6.14 0.02
C SER A 30 0.37 -6.83 1.35
N GLY A 31 -0.65 -6.88 2.20
CA GLY A 31 -0.58 -7.51 3.51
C GLY A 31 -1.73 -7.10 4.39
N ILE A 32 -2.08 -7.94 5.37
CA ILE A 32 -3.18 -7.66 6.29
C ILE A 32 -2.94 -6.37 7.10
N PRO A 33 -3.98 -5.74 7.67
CA PRO A 33 -3.79 -4.64 8.62
C PRO A 33 -2.81 -5.03 9.74
N GLY A 34 -1.83 -4.17 10.06
CA GLY A 34 -0.79 -4.46 11.06
C GLY A 34 0.42 -5.27 10.56
N SER A 35 0.48 -5.62 9.26
CA SER A 35 1.61 -6.35 8.65
C SER A 35 2.92 -5.55 8.56
N GLY A 36 2.87 -4.23 8.45
CA GLY A 36 4.06 -3.38 8.27
C GLY A 36 4.43 -3.07 6.81
N LYS A 37 3.52 -3.34 5.86
CA LYS A 37 3.71 -3.04 4.43
C LYS A 37 4.08 -1.59 4.10
N THR A 38 3.49 -0.59 4.78
CA THR A 38 3.83 0.83 4.59
C THR A 38 5.31 1.09 4.91
N GLY A 39 5.80 0.54 6.02
CA GLY A 39 7.22 0.64 6.39
C GLY A 39 8.12 -0.03 5.35
N LEU A 40 7.76 -1.23 4.89
CA LEU A 40 8.51 -1.92 3.83
C LEU A 40 8.57 -1.10 2.55
N ALA A 41 7.45 -0.54 2.08
CA ALA A 41 7.40 0.26 0.85
C ALA A 41 8.32 1.48 0.93
N GLY A 42 8.27 2.23 2.03
CA GLY A 42 9.15 3.38 2.25
C GLY A 42 10.64 2.99 2.31
N ILE A 43 10.98 1.88 2.98
CA ILE A 43 12.36 1.36 3.00
C ILE A 43 12.82 1.03 1.58
N MET A 44 12.00 0.31 0.82
CA MET A 44 12.33 -0.11 -0.56
C MET A 44 12.54 1.10 -1.47
N ALA A 45 11.62 2.08 -1.47
CA ALA A 45 11.75 3.30 -2.25
C ALA A 45 13.04 4.07 -1.90
N ASN A 46 13.32 4.24 -0.60
CA ASN A 46 14.53 4.92 -0.12
C ASN A 46 15.82 4.19 -0.54
N ARG A 47 15.87 2.86 -0.39
CA ARG A 47 17.06 2.07 -0.75
C ARG A 47 17.32 2.06 -2.26
N ILE A 48 16.27 2.02 -3.09
CA ILE A 48 16.42 2.16 -4.54
C ILE A 48 16.92 3.57 -4.91
N ASN A 49 16.38 4.62 -4.30
CA ASN A 49 16.85 6.00 -4.51
C ASN A 49 18.32 6.18 -4.08
N GLN A 50 18.76 5.53 -2.99
CA GLN A 50 20.17 5.54 -2.58
C GLN A 50 21.10 4.83 -3.58
N LEU A 51 20.65 3.76 -4.24
CA LEU A 51 21.44 3.12 -5.30
C LEU A 51 21.49 3.99 -6.55
N TYR A 52 20.37 4.61 -6.91
CA TYR A 52 20.27 5.48 -8.08
C TYR A 52 21.14 6.74 -7.94
N SER A 53 21.14 7.35 -6.75
CA SER A 53 21.88 8.60 -6.49
C SER A 53 23.39 8.46 -6.55
N LYS A 54 23.93 7.24 -6.37
CA LYS A 54 25.36 6.94 -6.59
C LYS A 54 25.81 7.19 -8.04
N GLN A 55 24.88 7.05 -8.99
CA GLN A 55 25.13 7.26 -10.42
C GLN A 55 24.54 8.60 -10.92
N HIS A 56 23.50 9.10 -10.24
CA HIS A 56 22.78 10.31 -10.62
C HIS A 56 22.59 11.22 -9.38
N PRO A 57 23.61 12.05 -9.04
CA PRO A 57 23.55 12.91 -7.86
C PRO A 57 22.29 13.78 -7.83
N ASN A 58 21.71 13.97 -6.64
CA ASN A 58 20.51 14.77 -6.39
C ASN A 58 19.25 14.35 -7.18
N SER A 59 19.18 13.10 -7.63
CA SER A 59 18.02 12.57 -8.37
C SER A 59 17.37 11.39 -7.65
N THR A 60 16.05 11.27 -7.80
CA THR A 60 15.26 10.12 -7.34
C THR A 60 14.57 9.46 -8.52
N ILE A 61 14.31 8.15 -8.38
CA ILE A 61 13.67 7.31 -9.40
C ILE A 61 12.51 6.50 -8.82
N ALA A 62 12.47 6.35 -7.50
CA ALA A 62 11.49 5.53 -6.79
C ALA A 62 10.58 6.35 -5.89
N THR A 63 9.33 5.94 -5.80
CA THR A 63 8.31 6.51 -4.90
C THR A 63 7.36 5.41 -4.45
N ASP A 64 6.81 5.56 -3.25
CA ASP A 64 5.73 4.71 -2.73
C ASP A 64 4.38 5.44 -2.75
N ILE A 65 3.31 4.70 -3.08
CA ILE A 65 1.95 5.21 -3.23
C ILE A 65 1.01 4.43 -2.30
N PRO A 66 0.44 5.08 -1.26
CA PRO A 66 -0.45 4.43 -0.32
C PRO A 66 -1.83 4.23 -0.92
N MET A 67 -2.38 3.04 -0.73
CA MET A 67 -3.77 2.72 -1.07
C MET A 67 -4.76 3.48 -0.17
N ASP A 68 -4.35 3.92 1.02
CA ASP A 68 -5.25 4.59 1.98
C ASP A 68 -5.88 5.87 1.42
N GLY A 69 -5.25 6.56 0.47
CA GLY A 69 -5.86 7.71 -0.21
C GLY A 69 -7.07 7.36 -1.09
N TYR A 70 -7.32 6.08 -1.32
CA TYR A 70 -8.47 5.60 -2.10
C TYR A 70 -9.66 5.20 -1.21
N HIS A 71 -9.64 5.46 0.10
CA HIS A 71 -10.84 5.33 0.91
C HIS A 71 -11.96 6.20 0.32
N LEU A 72 -13.18 5.68 0.33
CA LEU A 72 -14.35 6.53 0.11
C LEU A 72 -14.42 7.57 1.23
N THR A 73 -14.80 8.80 0.86
CA THR A 73 -15.02 9.88 1.81
C THR A 73 -16.14 9.50 2.78
N ARG A 74 -16.13 10.06 3.99
CA ARG A 74 -17.24 9.88 4.95
C ARG A 74 -18.58 10.31 4.35
N ALA A 75 -18.58 11.35 3.51
CA ALA A 75 -19.76 11.80 2.78
C ALA A 75 -20.27 10.75 1.79
N GLN A 76 -19.38 10.09 1.03
CA GLN A 76 -19.77 8.99 0.14
C GLN A 76 -20.26 7.76 0.91
N LEU A 77 -19.59 7.38 2.01
CA LEU A 77 -20.04 6.28 2.87
C LEU A 77 -21.43 6.56 3.46
N ALA A 78 -21.72 7.82 3.82
CA ALA A 78 -23.02 8.23 4.34
C ALA A 78 -24.17 8.12 3.31
N GLN A 79 -23.85 8.02 2.01
CA GLN A 79 -24.81 7.87 0.92
C GLN A 79 -25.01 6.42 0.49
N MET A 80 -24.28 5.46 1.07
CA MET A 80 -24.44 4.03 0.77
C MET A 80 -25.77 3.49 1.28
N PRO A 81 -26.28 2.35 0.75
CA PRO A 81 -27.56 1.77 1.19
C PRO A 81 -27.65 1.46 2.68
N ASN A 82 -26.51 1.16 3.33
CA ASN A 82 -26.41 0.98 4.78
C ASN A 82 -25.22 1.79 5.33
N PRO A 83 -25.41 3.09 5.62
CA PRO A 83 -24.35 3.99 6.07
C PRO A 83 -23.67 3.56 7.37
N GLU A 84 -24.44 3.04 8.33
CA GLU A 84 -23.92 2.59 9.63
C GLU A 84 -23.00 1.39 9.45
N TYR A 85 -23.40 0.41 8.64
CA TYR A 85 -22.57 -0.73 8.31
C TYR A 85 -21.31 -0.31 7.54
N ALA A 86 -21.45 0.57 6.54
CA ALA A 86 -20.31 1.08 5.77
C ALA A 86 -19.29 1.82 6.65
N ALA A 87 -19.77 2.64 7.59
CA ALA A 87 -18.91 3.32 8.56
C ALA A 87 -18.24 2.33 9.53
N ALA A 88 -18.98 1.34 10.04
CA ALA A 88 -18.46 0.31 10.93
C ALA A 88 -17.41 -0.58 10.26
N ARG A 89 -17.57 -0.83 8.95
CA ARG A 89 -16.67 -1.64 8.11
C ARG A 89 -15.66 -0.80 7.33
N ARG A 90 -15.50 0.49 7.64
CA ARG A 90 -14.51 1.33 6.95
C ARG A 90 -13.12 0.69 7.07
N GLY A 91 -12.46 0.53 5.93
CA GLY A 91 -11.25 -0.27 5.78
C GLY A 91 -11.49 -1.62 5.09
N ALA A 92 -12.74 -2.08 4.92
CA ALA A 92 -13.11 -3.21 4.08
C ALA A 92 -12.99 -2.86 2.58
N ALA A 93 -12.77 -3.85 1.70
CA ALA A 93 -12.51 -3.61 0.27
C ALA A 93 -13.57 -2.72 -0.42
N PHE A 94 -14.86 -2.91 -0.11
CA PHE A 94 -15.96 -2.13 -0.68
C PHE A 94 -16.02 -0.66 -0.21
N THR A 95 -15.23 -0.29 0.82
CA THR A 95 -15.15 1.07 1.34
C THR A 95 -14.03 1.89 0.72
N PHE A 96 -13.41 1.36 -0.34
CA PHE A 96 -12.43 2.04 -1.19
C PHE A 96 -12.99 2.25 -2.59
N ASP A 97 -12.54 3.32 -3.25
CA ASP A 97 -12.74 3.54 -4.68
C ASP A 97 -11.65 2.78 -5.46
N GLY A 98 -11.88 1.48 -5.62
CA GLY A 98 -10.96 0.61 -6.38
C GLY A 98 -10.87 0.97 -7.87
N GLU A 99 -11.92 1.55 -8.45
CA GLU A 99 -11.91 1.99 -9.86
C GLU A 99 -11.02 3.22 -10.05
N LYS A 100 -11.03 4.16 -9.10
CA LYS A 100 -10.08 5.28 -9.07
C LYS A 100 -8.64 4.78 -8.90
N PHE A 101 -8.41 3.74 -8.09
CA PHE A 101 -7.09 3.11 -7.97
C PHE A 101 -6.65 2.49 -9.30
N LEU A 102 -7.51 1.68 -9.93
CA LEU A 102 -7.25 1.06 -11.23
C LEU A 102 -6.92 2.09 -12.31
N ARG A 103 -7.65 3.22 -12.37
CA ARG A 103 -7.37 4.30 -13.32
C ARG A 103 -5.96 4.89 -13.16
N LEU A 104 -5.48 5.06 -11.93
CA LEU A 104 -4.10 5.51 -11.72
C LEU A 104 -3.11 4.45 -12.20
N VAL A 105 -3.32 3.18 -11.87
CA VAL A 105 -2.44 2.07 -12.28
C VAL A 105 -2.35 1.98 -13.80
N GLN A 106 -3.48 2.09 -14.51
CA GLN A 106 -3.52 2.13 -15.97
C GLN A 106 -2.73 3.33 -16.52
N ALA A 107 -2.98 4.54 -16.00
CA ALA A 107 -2.25 5.73 -16.43
C ALA A 107 -0.74 5.64 -16.16
N LEU A 108 -0.33 4.96 -15.09
CA LEU A 108 1.08 4.76 -14.77
C LEU A 108 1.76 3.70 -15.65
N ARG A 109 1.00 2.78 -16.23
CA ARG A 109 1.50 1.74 -17.14
C ARG A 109 1.74 2.26 -18.56
N GLU A 110 1.12 3.37 -18.94
CA GLU A 110 1.38 4.04 -20.23
C GLU A 110 2.85 4.49 -20.38
N PRO A 111 3.41 4.47 -21.61
CA PRO A 111 4.77 4.91 -21.86
C PRO A 111 5.04 6.36 -21.42
N VAL A 112 6.19 6.57 -20.80
CA VAL A 112 6.73 7.87 -20.42
C VAL A 112 7.45 8.49 -21.62
N THR A 113 7.02 9.67 -22.03
CA THR A 113 7.54 10.44 -23.16
C THR A 113 8.07 11.80 -22.70
N SER A 114 8.67 12.57 -23.60
CA SER A 114 9.09 13.96 -23.31
C SER A 114 7.91 14.87 -22.93
N GLU A 115 6.70 14.54 -23.37
CA GLU A 115 5.48 15.31 -23.12
C GLU A 115 4.71 14.83 -21.88
N SER A 116 5.16 13.75 -21.24
CA SER A 116 4.50 13.21 -20.05
C SER A 116 4.54 14.23 -18.91
N ARG A 117 3.38 14.43 -18.28
CA ARG A 117 3.24 15.30 -17.09
C ARG A 117 3.23 14.45 -15.83
N SER A 118 3.41 15.12 -14.68
CA SER A 118 3.17 14.48 -13.39
C SER A 118 1.74 13.97 -13.32
N LEU A 119 1.59 12.73 -12.85
CA LEU A 119 0.31 12.19 -12.40
C LEU A 119 0.19 12.43 -10.90
N TYR A 120 -1.02 12.30 -10.37
CA TYR A 120 -1.27 12.53 -8.96
C TYR A 120 -2.07 11.37 -8.36
N ALA A 121 -1.67 10.97 -7.16
CA ALA A 121 -2.41 10.02 -6.34
C ALA A 121 -3.02 10.75 -5.14
N PRO A 122 -4.18 10.31 -4.64
CA PRO A 122 -4.71 10.83 -3.40
C PRO A 122 -3.88 10.35 -2.20
N SER A 123 -3.81 11.17 -1.16
CA SER A 123 -3.32 10.77 0.17
C SER A 123 -4.49 10.58 1.14
N PHE A 124 -4.21 10.22 2.40
CA PHE A 124 -5.21 10.13 3.45
C PHE A 124 -4.83 11.01 4.64
N ASP A 125 -5.68 11.97 4.98
CA ASP A 125 -5.50 12.81 6.16
C ASP A 125 -6.08 12.10 7.39
N HIS A 126 -5.22 11.64 8.30
CA HIS A 126 -5.64 10.94 9.53
C HIS A 126 -6.26 11.88 10.58
N ALA A 127 -6.01 13.19 10.52
CA ALA A 127 -6.62 14.18 11.41
C ALA A 127 -8.08 14.42 11.01
N VAL A 128 -8.33 14.62 9.71
CA VAL A 128 -9.68 14.83 9.17
C VAL A 128 -10.42 13.50 8.95
N LYS A 129 -9.68 12.39 8.84
CA LYS A 129 -10.16 11.04 8.57
C LYS A 129 -10.83 10.93 7.19
N ASP A 130 -10.28 11.57 6.18
CA ASP A 130 -10.76 11.52 4.79
C ASP A 130 -9.61 11.65 3.78
N PRO A 131 -9.79 11.15 2.55
CA PRO A 131 -8.78 11.27 1.50
C PRO A 131 -8.60 12.72 1.02
N VAL A 132 -7.39 13.03 0.57
CA VAL A 132 -7.05 14.31 -0.08
C VAL A 132 -6.67 14.02 -1.52
N ASP A 133 -7.47 14.53 -2.46
CA ASP A 133 -7.25 14.33 -3.89
C ASP A 133 -6.04 15.11 -4.41
N ASP A 134 -5.38 14.54 -5.41
CA ASP A 134 -4.22 15.11 -6.10
C ASP A 134 -3.02 15.52 -5.21
N ASP A 135 -2.85 14.87 -4.06
CA ASP A 135 -1.87 15.26 -3.04
C ASP A 135 -0.46 14.71 -3.28
N ILE A 136 -0.34 13.48 -3.81
CA ILE A 136 0.95 12.82 -4.04
C ILE A 136 1.33 12.94 -5.51
N ALA A 137 2.30 13.81 -5.81
CA ALA A 137 2.81 13.98 -7.16
C ALA A 137 3.74 12.84 -7.60
N ILE A 138 3.45 12.24 -8.75
CA ILE A 138 4.23 11.19 -9.39
C ILE A 138 4.85 11.75 -10.66
N ALA A 139 6.10 12.21 -10.55
CA ALA A 139 6.84 12.77 -11.66
C ALA A 139 7.07 11.73 -12.79
N PRO A 140 7.23 12.16 -14.06
CA PRO A 140 7.64 11.27 -15.14
C PRO A 140 8.96 10.54 -14.86
N THR A 141 9.84 11.15 -14.06
CA THR A 141 11.11 10.55 -13.62
C THR A 141 10.93 9.43 -12.59
N SER A 142 9.78 9.34 -11.92
CA SER A 142 9.46 8.23 -11.01
C SER A 142 9.16 6.97 -11.84
N ARG A 143 10.17 6.12 -11.99
CA ARG A 143 10.12 4.89 -12.81
C ARG A 143 10.07 3.61 -11.99
N VAL A 144 10.27 3.65 -10.69
CA VAL A 144 10.04 2.51 -9.79
C VAL A 144 8.94 2.89 -8.81
N ILE A 145 7.75 2.31 -8.97
CA ILE A 145 6.58 2.64 -8.17
C ILE A 145 6.27 1.49 -7.22
N PHE A 146 6.25 1.77 -5.92
CA PHE A 146 5.83 0.82 -4.88
C PHE A 146 4.43 1.19 -4.41
N PHE A 147 3.41 0.48 -4.86
CA PHE A 147 2.09 0.60 -4.26
C PHE A 147 2.05 -0.17 -2.95
N GLU A 148 1.46 0.39 -1.90
CA GLU A 148 1.27 -0.33 -0.64
C GLU A 148 -0.20 -0.26 -0.20
N GLY A 149 -0.78 -1.41 0.18
CA GLY A 149 -2.20 -1.46 0.48
C GLY A 149 -2.70 -2.85 0.86
N ASN A 150 -3.86 -2.91 1.51
CA ASN A 150 -4.40 -4.20 2.00
C ASN A 150 -4.78 -5.13 0.83
N TYR A 151 -5.36 -4.56 -0.23
CA TYR A 151 -6.09 -5.31 -1.25
C TYR A 151 -5.37 -5.40 -2.59
N LEU A 152 -4.10 -5.00 -2.67
CA LEU A 152 -3.35 -4.93 -3.94
C LEU A 152 -3.07 -6.29 -4.61
N SER A 153 -3.34 -7.39 -3.90
CA SER A 153 -3.29 -8.76 -4.43
C SER A 153 -4.60 -9.51 -4.16
N LEU A 154 -5.70 -8.81 -3.92
CA LEU A 154 -7.03 -9.41 -3.69
C LEU A 154 -7.59 -9.89 -5.03
N ASN A 155 -8.01 -11.16 -5.09
CA ASN A 155 -8.62 -11.77 -6.28
C ASN A 155 -10.12 -11.40 -6.40
N LYS A 156 -10.39 -10.10 -6.45
CA LYS A 156 -11.72 -9.52 -6.68
C LYS A 156 -11.59 -8.24 -7.48
N GLU A 157 -12.50 -8.01 -8.42
CA GLU A 157 -12.51 -6.77 -9.18
C GLU A 157 -12.82 -5.55 -8.28
N PRO A 158 -12.23 -4.37 -8.58
CA PRO A 158 -11.26 -4.09 -9.65
C PRO A 158 -9.79 -4.37 -9.26
N TRP A 159 -9.55 -4.90 -8.05
CA TRP A 159 -8.21 -5.13 -7.50
C TRP A 159 -7.41 -6.16 -8.29
N SER A 160 -8.05 -7.24 -8.74
CA SER A 160 -7.43 -8.27 -9.59
C SER A 160 -6.95 -7.70 -10.93
N THR A 161 -7.73 -6.82 -11.56
CA THR A 161 -7.33 -6.14 -12.80
C THR A 161 -6.13 -5.22 -12.55
N ALA A 162 -6.14 -4.45 -11.45
CA ALA A 162 -4.99 -3.61 -11.11
C ALA A 162 -3.74 -4.43 -10.79
N ALA A 163 -3.88 -5.55 -10.10
CA ALA A 163 -2.79 -6.47 -9.77
C ALA A 163 -2.17 -7.11 -11.04
N ALA A 164 -2.99 -7.46 -12.03
CA ALA A 164 -2.52 -7.99 -13.31
C ALA A 164 -1.67 -7.00 -14.12
N LEU A 165 -1.78 -5.71 -13.81
CA LEU A 165 -0.97 -4.66 -14.41
C LEU A 165 0.34 -4.43 -13.65
N MET A 166 0.68 -5.16 -12.59
CA MET A 166 1.93 -5.02 -11.83
C MET A 166 3.02 -5.95 -12.35
N ASP A 167 4.29 -5.55 -12.21
CA ASP A 167 5.44 -6.40 -12.57
C ASP A 167 5.75 -7.42 -11.46
N GLU A 168 5.40 -7.08 -10.22
CA GLU A 168 5.60 -7.88 -9.02
C GLU A 168 4.45 -7.64 -8.03
N LEU A 169 3.89 -8.72 -7.50
CA LEU A 169 2.99 -8.75 -6.37
C LEU A 169 3.73 -9.38 -5.19
N TRP A 170 3.83 -8.63 -4.10
CA TRP A 170 4.49 -9.03 -2.86
C TRP A 170 3.47 -9.07 -1.74
N PHE A 171 3.61 -10.03 -0.83
CA PHE A 171 2.75 -10.15 0.35
C PHE A 171 3.58 -10.14 1.63
N VAL A 172 3.29 -9.20 2.51
CA VAL A 172 3.87 -9.11 3.85
C VAL A 172 3.05 -9.98 4.78
N GLU A 173 3.62 -11.15 5.09
CA GLU A 173 3.02 -12.15 5.95
C GLU A 173 3.36 -11.87 7.42
N VAL A 174 2.33 -11.92 8.26
CA VAL A 174 2.45 -11.81 9.71
C VAL A 174 1.41 -12.71 10.35
N ASP A 175 1.76 -13.29 11.50
CA ASP A 175 0.80 -14.00 12.34
C ASP A 175 -0.34 -13.08 12.80
N PHE A 176 -1.58 -13.58 12.82
CA PHE A 176 -2.78 -12.80 13.14
C PHE A 176 -2.75 -12.24 14.57
N GLU A 177 -2.22 -12.99 15.54
CA GLU A 177 -2.08 -12.52 16.93
C GLU A 177 -1.03 -11.41 17.03
N THR A 178 0.05 -11.50 16.25
CA THR A 178 1.03 -10.43 16.13
C THR A 178 0.43 -9.18 15.48
N ALA A 179 -0.35 -9.34 14.40
CA ALA A 179 -1.06 -8.24 13.74
C ALA A 179 -2.05 -7.56 14.70
N ARG A 180 -2.83 -8.35 15.44
CA ARG A 180 -3.77 -7.88 16.47
C ARG A 180 -3.08 -6.99 17.50
N LYS A 181 -1.98 -7.46 18.11
CA LYS A 181 -1.22 -6.68 19.09
C LYS A 181 -0.71 -5.35 18.54
N ARG A 182 -0.28 -5.33 17.27
CA ARG A 182 0.16 -4.10 16.59
C ARG A 182 -1.01 -3.15 16.33
N LEU A 183 -2.15 -3.68 15.88
CA LEU A 183 -3.37 -2.91 15.64
C LEU A 183 -3.93 -2.29 16.92
N VAL A 184 -3.97 -3.03 18.01
CA VAL A 184 -4.37 -2.53 19.33
C VAL A 184 -3.54 -1.32 19.73
N ARG A 185 -2.20 -1.44 19.67
CA ARG A 185 -1.29 -0.32 19.97
C ARG A 185 -1.55 0.87 19.06
N ARG A 186 -1.73 0.64 17.76
CA ARG A 186 -1.99 1.69 16.77
C ARG A 186 -3.31 2.40 17.02
N HIS A 187 -4.38 1.68 17.36
CA HIS A 187 -5.69 2.27 17.65
C HIS A 187 -5.64 3.17 18.88
N ILE A 188 -4.92 2.77 19.94
CA ILE A 188 -4.70 3.60 21.13
C ILE A 188 -3.90 4.85 20.77
N GLN A 189 -2.77 4.70 20.07
CA GLN A 189 -1.91 5.82 19.67
C GLN A 189 -2.63 6.83 18.77
N ALA A 190 -3.49 6.35 17.87
CA ALA A 190 -4.26 7.19 16.97
C ALA A 190 -5.55 7.77 17.61
N GLY A 191 -5.82 7.49 18.89
CA GLY A 191 -7.03 7.94 19.57
C GLY A 191 -8.33 7.38 18.95
N LEU A 192 -8.24 6.20 18.32
CA LEU A 192 -9.37 5.51 17.68
C LEU A 192 -10.14 4.61 18.65
N ALA A 193 -9.59 4.38 19.84
CA ALA A 193 -10.20 3.63 20.93
C ALA A 193 -9.78 4.25 22.27
N LYS A 194 -10.68 4.23 23.26
CA LYS A 194 -10.45 4.84 24.58
C LYS A 194 -9.56 3.99 25.49
N ASP A 195 -9.56 2.68 25.28
CA ASP A 195 -8.85 1.69 26.07
C ASP A 195 -8.45 0.48 25.22
N GLU A 196 -7.66 -0.41 25.81
CA GLU A 196 -7.15 -1.61 25.15
C GLU A 196 -8.28 -2.57 24.74
N ALA A 197 -9.35 -2.68 25.53
CA ALA A 197 -10.46 -3.57 25.25
C ALA A 197 -11.26 -3.11 24.02
N GLU A 198 -11.51 -1.81 23.88
CA GLU A 198 -12.15 -1.23 22.70
C GLU A 198 -11.25 -1.35 21.46
N ALA A 199 -9.95 -1.10 21.61
CA ALA A 199 -8.97 -1.24 20.54
C ALA A 199 -8.91 -2.69 20.02
N ASP A 200 -8.94 -3.64 20.94
CA ASP A 200 -8.91 -5.07 20.66
C ASP A 200 -10.18 -5.55 19.96
N LYS A 201 -11.35 -5.12 20.47
CA LYS A 201 -12.64 -5.38 19.82
C LYS A 201 -12.65 -4.86 18.38
N ARG A 202 -12.19 -3.62 18.15
CA ARG A 202 -12.09 -3.02 16.81
C ARG A 202 -11.17 -3.83 15.90
N ALA A 203 -10.01 -4.26 16.41
CA ALA A 203 -9.08 -5.09 15.66
C ALA A 203 -9.73 -6.42 15.26
N MET A 204 -10.40 -7.12 16.18
CA MET A 204 -11.01 -8.42 15.92
C MET A 204 -12.21 -8.35 14.97
N GLU A 205 -13.11 -7.38 15.17
CA GLU A 205 -14.40 -7.29 14.47
C GLU A 205 -14.30 -6.57 13.12
N ASN A 206 -13.25 -5.78 12.88
CA ASN A 206 -13.06 -5.09 11.61
C ASN A 206 -11.75 -5.46 10.92
N ASP A 207 -10.60 -5.10 11.52
CA ASP A 207 -9.30 -5.22 10.87
C ASP A 207 -8.93 -6.67 10.53
N LEU A 208 -9.14 -7.62 11.44
CA LEU A 208 -8.82 -9.03 11.22
C LEU A 208 -9.87 -9.75 10.37
N VAL A 209 -11.11 -9.26 10.33
CA VAL A 209 -12.11 -9.73 9.35
C VAL A 209 -11.63 -9.39 7.94
N ASN A 210 -11.16 -8.16 7.73
CA ASN A 210 -10.55 -7.73 6.46
C ASN A 210 -9.28 -8.54 6.18
N GLY A 211 -8.45 -8.77 7.20
CA GLY A 211 -7.26 -9.61 7.12
C GLY A 211 -7.55 -11.04 6.63
N ARG A 212 -8.60 -11.68 7.15
CA ARG A 212 -9.03 -13.01 6.69
C ARG A 212 -9.47 -13.00 5.24
N GLU A 213 -10.29 -12.03 4.84
CA GLU A 213 -10.74 -11.89 3.44
C GLU A 213 -9.53 -11.81 2.49
N ILE A 214 -8.52 -11.01 2.83
CA ILE A 214 -7.31 -10.84 2.04
C ILE A 214 -6.57 -12.16 1.88
N VAL A 215 -6.33 -12.90 2.97
CA VAL A 215 -5.57 -14.15 2.95
C VAL A 215 -6.33 -15.25 2.20
N GLU A 216 -7.63 -15.38 2.44
CA GLU A 216 -8.49 -16.41 1.83
C GLU A 216 -8.70 -16.18 0.32
N ASN A 217 -8.65 -14.93 -0.13
CA ASN A 217 -8.94 -14.55 -1.52
C ASN A 217 -7.74 -13.89 -2.20
N ARG A 218 -6.51 -14.21 -1.78
CA ARG A 218 -5.29 -13.67 -2.39
C ARG A 218 -5.01 -14.32 -3.74
N MET A 219 -4.53 -13.54 -4.70
CA MET A 219 -3.88 -14.05 -5.91
C MET A 219 -2.51 -14.66 -5.57
N ASP A 220 -1.93 -15.43 -6.49
CA ASP A 220 -0.51 -15.82 -6.37
C ASP A 220 0.41 -14.59 -6.38
N VAL A 221 1.49 -14.66 -5.61
CA VAL A 221 2.44 -13.54 -5.43
C VAL A 221 3.85 -14.04 -5.67
N GLN A 222 4.72 -13.16 -6.17
CA GLN A 222 6.11 -13.48 -6.49
C GLN A 222 7.01 -13.50 -5.25
N GLU A 223 6.60 -12.83 -4.17
CA GLU A 223 7.37 -12.78 -2.92
C GLU A 223 6.44 -12.86 -1.70
N ILE A 224 6.82 -13.68 -0.73
CA ILE A 224 6.30 -13.66 0.63
C ILE A 224 7.39 -13.07 1.53
N ILE A 225 7.07 -11.99 2.25
CA ILE A 225 7.98 -11.30 3.16
C ILE A 225 7.50 -11.52 4.59
N THR A 226 8.29 -12.23 5.39
CA THR A 226 7.90 -12.51 6.78
C THR A 226 8.19 -11.31 7.67
N SER A 227 7.13 -10.73 8.24
CA SER A 227 7.18 -9.59 9.15
C SER A 227 7.49 -10.02 10.58
N HIS A 228 8.77 -10.20 10.88
CA HIS A 228 9.22 -10.39 12.26
C HIS A 228 9.11 -9.08 13.05
N TYR A 229 8.61 -9.14 14.29
CA TYR A 229 8.64 -7.99 15.18
C TYR A 229 10.10 -7.66 15.51
N ASP A 230 10.56 -6.52 15.02
CA ASP A 230 11.90 -6.00 15.32
C ASP A 230 11.73 -4.66 16.04
N THR A 231 12.15 -4.62 17.30
CA THR A 231 12.00 -3.47 18.20
C THR A 231 12.72 -2.22 17.71
N ARG A 232 13.64 -2.36 16.74
CA ARG A 232 14.37 -1.26 16.11
C ARG A 232 13.51 -0.35 15.23
N TRP A 233 12.29 -0.76 14.87
CA TRP A 233 11.38 0.01 14.00
C TRP A 233 10.33 0.83 14.78
N ASN A 234 10.48 0.94 16.10
CA ASN A 234 9.65 1.83 16.93
C ASN A 234 10.19 3.28 17.00
N SER A 235 11.20 3.63 16.19
CA SER A 235 11.82 4.96 16.15
C SER A 235 11.14 5.86 15.14
#